data_AF-A0A914DZU3-F1
#
_entry.id   AF-A0A914DZU3-F1
#
_cell.length_a   1.000
_cell.length_b   1.000
_cell.length_c   1.000
_cell.angle_alpha   90.00
_cell.angle_beta   90.00
_cell.angle_gamma   90.00
#
_symmetry.space_group_name_H-M   'P 1'
#
loop_
_entity.id
_entity.type
_entity.pdbx_description
1 polymer ?
#
loop_
_entity_poly.entity_id
_entity_poly.type
_entity_poly.pdbx_seq_one_letter_code
_entity_poly.pdbx_strand_id
1 'polypeptide(L)'
;MTNITLLKRYNSYTNCLQNYSTNETAEEIQQRIQTELNRVYDVYYGWLALPLASIALVITIIFIISIFRAIRLHRVSRKSYVLILNRSIGDLLACTVAIFNGIYILLEDDVK
;
A
#
# COMPACT_ATOMS: atom_id res chain seq x y z
N MET A 1 -30.65 -12.90 -30.22
CA MET A 1 -29.61 -13.93 -29.94
C MET A 1 -28.31 -13.25 -29.51
N THR A 2 -28.39 -12.26 -28.61
CA THR A 2 -27.31 -11.26 -28.40
C THR A 2 -27.02 -10.98 -26.92
N ASN A 3 -27.83 -11.51 -25.99
CA ASN A 3 -27.69 -11.27 -24.55
C ASN A 3 -26.73 -12.26 -23.86
N ILE A 4 -26.57 -13.47 -24.38
CA ILE A 4 -25.76 -14.53 -23.74
C ILE A 4 -24.26 -14.23 -23.86
N THR A 5 -23.82 -13.66 -24.98
CA THR A 5 -22.43 -13.29 -25.23
C THR A 5 -21.95 -12.10 -24.39
N LEU A 6 -22.84 -11.14 -24.11
CA LEU A 6 -22.52 -10.02 -23.23
C LEU A 6 -22.41 -10.45 -21.76
N LEU A 7 -23.31 -11.33 -21.30
CA LEU A 7 -23.20 -11.94 -19.96
C LEU A 7 -21.89 -12.71 -19.80
N LYS A 8 -21.44 -13.44 -20.82
CA LYS A 8 -20.18 -14.18 -20.79
C LYS A 8 -18.96 -13.26 -20.66
N ARG A 9 -18.99 -12.07 -21.29
CA ARG A 9 -17.92 -11.07 -21.17
C ARG A 9 -17.92 -10.35 -19.82
N TYR A 10 -19.09 -10.03 -19.28
CA TYR A 10 -19.19 -9.38 -17.97
C TYR A 10 -18.76 -10.33 -16.83
N ASN A 11 -19.08 -11.62 -16.97
CA ASN A 11 -18.68 -12.68 -16.02
C ASN A 11 -17.16 -12.93 -15.97
N SER A 12 -16.39 -12.56 -17.00
CA SER A 12 -14.92 -12.67 -16.97
C SER A 12 -14.26 -11.65 -16.02
N TYR A 13 -14.97 -10.61 -15.59
CA TYR A 13 -14.44 -9.61 -14.66
C TYR A 13 -14.85 -9.87 -13.20
N THR A 14 -15.88 -10.69 -12.99
CA THR A 14 -16.40 -11.02 -11.66
C THR A 14 -16.73 -12.50 -11.62
N ASN A 15 -15.92 -13.31 -10.93
CA ASN A 15 -16.07 -14.78 -10.79
C ASN A 15 -17.33 -15.21 -9.99
N CYS A 16 -18.33 -14.35 -9.87
CA CYS A 16 -19.50 -14.51 -9.00
C CYS A 16 -20.53 -15.52 -9.52
N LEU A 17 -20.43 -15.96 -10.79
CA LEU A 17 -21.33 -16.93 -11.43
C LEU A 17 -20.56 -18.13 -12.00
N GLN A 18 -19.42 -18.48 -11.41
CA GLN A 18 -18.66 -19.66 -11.81
C GLN A 18 -19.42 -20.92 -11.35
N ASN A 19 -19.71 -21.83 -12.29
CA ASN A 19 -20.41 -23.06 -11.98
C ASN A 19 -19.44 -24.06 -11.34
N TYR A 20 -19.36 -24.07 -10.01
CA TYR A 20 -18.47 -24.92 -9.20
C TYR A 20 -18.87 -26.42 -9.17
N SER A 21 -19.81 -26.86 -10.00
CA SER A 21 -20.27 -28.27 -10.02
C SER A 21 -19.34 -29.23 -10.77
N THR A 22 -18.13 -28.80 -11.16
CA THR A 22 -17.17 -29.65 -11.89
C THR A 22 -15.94 -29.90 -11.03
N ASN A 23 -15.96 -30.93 -10.18
CA ASN A 23 -14.82 -31.62 -9.55
C ASN A 23 -13.74 -30.81 -8.79
N GLU A 24 -13.79 -29.48 -8.72
CA GLU A 24 -12.84 -28.66 -7.93
C GLU A 24 -13.25 -28.67 -6.46
N THR A 25 -12.32 -28.96 -5.56
CA THR A 25 -12.57 -28.91 -4.11
C THR A 25 -12.58 -27.47 -3.62
N ALA A 26 -13.33 -27.17 -2.56
CA ALA A 26 -13.37 -25.83 -1.96
C ALA A 26 -11.96 -25.28 -1.62
N GLU A 27 -11.03 -26.18 -1.35
CA GLU A 27 -9.62 -25.88 -1.05
C GLU A 27 -8.86 -25.34 -2.27
N GLU A 28 -9.06 -25.91 -3.47
CA GLU A 28 -8.42 -25.45 -4.72
C GLU A 28 -8.90 -24.05 -5.11
N ILE A 29 -10.18 -23.78 -4.92
CA ILE A 29 -10.79 -22.46 -5.17
C ILE A 29 -10.19 -21.43 -4.21
N GLN A 30 -10.09 -21.77 -2.93
CA GLN A 30 -9.53 -20.90 -1.91
C GLN A 30 -8.05 -20.62 -2.14
N GLN A 31 -7.28 -21.61 -2.61
CA GLN A 31 -5.89 -21.42 -3.02
C GLN A 31 -5.76 -20.44 -4.17
N ARG A 32 -6.56 -20.58 -5.25
CA ARG A 32 -6.54 -19.63 -6.38
C ARG A 32 -6.85 -18.21 -5.93
N ILE A 33 -7.88 -18.02 -5.10
CA ILE A 33 -8.24 -16.71 -4.56
C ILE A 33 -7.09 -16.14 -3.73
N GLN A 34 -6.46 -16.96 -2.88
CA GLN A 34 -5.32 -16.55 -2.07
C GLN A 34 -4.11 -16.14 -2.92
N THR A 35 -3.82 -16.86 -4.01
CA THR A 35 -2.72 -16.53 -4.92
C THR A 35 -2.96 -15.19 -5.63
N GLU A 36 -4.18 -14.97 -6.11
CA GLU A 36 -4.54 -13.69 -6.74
C GLU A 36 -4.51 -12.54 -5.73
N LEU A 37 -4.97 -12.76 -4.48
CA LEU A 37 -4.90 -11.76 -3.43
C LEU A 37 -3.45 -11.41 -3.06
N ASN A 38 -2.59 -12.41 -2.86
CA ASN A 38 -1.18 -12.19 -2.55
C ASN A 38 -0.54 -11.34 -3.65
N ARG A 39 -0.74 -11.70 -4.92
CA ARG A 39 -0.16 -10.94 -6.04
C ARG A 39 -0.58 -9.47 -6.06
N VAL A 40 -1.85 -9.17 -5.78
CA VAL A 40 -2.31 -7.78 -5.67
C VAL A 40 -1.66 -7.11 -4.45
N TYR A 41 -1.60 -7.82 -3.34
CA TYR A 41 -1.00 -7.31 -2.10
C TYR A 41 0.49 -6.97 -2.28
N ASP A 42 1.29 -7.84 -2.91
CA ASP A 42 2.73 -7.64 -3.13
C ASP A 42 3.01 -6.44 -4.06
N VAL A 43 2.17 -6.24 -5.07
CA VAL A 43 2.31 -5.10 -5.99
C VAL A 43 1.95 -3.79 -5.30
N TYR A 44 0.83 -3.74 -4.57
CA TYR A 44 0.35 -2.49 -3.96
C TYR A 44 1.11 -2.12 -2.69
N TYR A 45 1.33 -3.10 -1.79
CA TYR A 45 1.96 -2.86 -0.48
C TYR A 45 3.46 -3.13 -0.47
N GLY A 46 3.99 -3.91 -1.41
CA GLY A 46 5.43 -4.04 -1.64
C GLY A 46 5.91 -2.98 -2.63
N TRP A 47 5.75 -3.26 -3.93
CA TRP A 47 6.41 -2.52 -5.01
C TRP A 47 6.01 -1.05 -5.15
N LEU A 48 4.74 -0.69 -4.92
CA LEU A 48 4.27 0.69 -5.06
C LEU A 48 4.51 1.50 -3.78
N ALA A 49 4.27 0.89 -2.61
CA ALA A 49 4.37 1.59 -1.33
C ALA A 49 5.82 1.93 -0.95
N LEU A 50 6.79 1.06 -1.27
CA LEU A 50 8.21 1.27 -0.95
C LEU A 50 8.81 2.56 -1.54
N PRO A 51 8.76 2.79 -2.87
CA PRO A 51 9.32 4.01 -3.45
C PRO A 51 8.56 5.24 -2.98
N LEU A 52 7.24 5.16 -2.85
CA LEU A 52 6.43 6.29 -2.40
C LEU A 52 6.74 6.69 -0.96
N ALA A 53 6.84 5.71 -0.05
CA ALA A 53 7.21 5.94 1.34
C ALA A 53 8.65 6.46 1.47
N SER A 54 9.58 5.98 0.63
CA SER A 54 10.96 6.47 0.61
C SER A 54 11.05 7.96 0.21
N ILE A 55 10.31 8.37 -0.83
CA ILE A 55 10.27 9.76 -1.29
C ILE A 55 9.62 10.65 -0.22
N ALA A 56 8.48 10.21 0.34
CA ALA A 56 7.79 10.91 1.41
C ALA A 56 8.70 11.10 2.64
N LEU A 57 9.47 10.08 3.02
CA LEU A 57 10.42 10.15 4.12
C LEU A 57 11.52 11.19 3.86
N VAL A 58 12.12 11.20 2.67
CA VAL A 58 13.15 12.20 2.30
C VAL A 58 12.60 13.62 2.36
N ILE A 59 11.42 13.85 1.77
CA ILE A 59 10.76 15.16 1.79
C ILE A 59 10.45 15.59 3.23
N THR A 60 9.97 14.67 4.07
CA THR A 60 9.64 14.95 5.47
C THR A 60 10.89 15.33 6.27
N ILE A 61 12.03 14.68 6.03
CA ILE A 61 13.32 15.06 6.66
C ILE A 61 13.73 16.47 6.24
N ILE A 62 13.69 16.78 4.95
CA ILE A 62 14.04 18.12 4.43
C ILE A 62 13.12 19.19 5.03
N PHE A 63 11.83 18.88 5.15
CA PHE A 63 10.83 19.77 5.74
C PHE A 63 11.13 20.04 7.22
N ILE A 64 11.43 19.00 8.01
CA ILE A 64 11.81 19.12 9.42
C ILE A 64 13.07 19.98 9.57
N ILE A 65 14.11 19.75 8.76
CA ILE A 65 15.34 20.56 8.78
C ILE A 65 15.03 22.04 8.46
N SER A 66 14.20 22.29 7.46
CA SER A 66 13.80 23.64 7.05
C SER A 66 13.05 24.37 8.17
N ILE A 67 12.14 23.66 8.85
CA ILE A 67 11.46 24.15 10.04
C ILE A 67 12.44 24.46 11.16
N PHE A 68 13.36 23.54 11.49
CA PHE A 68 14.35 23.77 12.54
C PHE A 68 15.21 25.01 12.26
N ARG A 69 15.63 25.21 11.00
CA ARG A 69 16.34 26.42 10.58
C ARG A 69 15.49 27.68 10.73
N ALA A 70 14.22 27.65 10.33
CA ALA A 70 13.30 28.78 10.44
C ALA A 70 13.04 29.18 11.91
N ILE A 71 12.86 28.19 12.80
CA ILE A 71 12.71 28.41 14.24
C ILE A 71 13.98 29.05 14.82
N ARG A 72 15.16 28.54 14.46
CA ARG A 72 16.45 29.05 14.95
C ARG A 72 16.71 30.49 14.53
N LEU A 73 16.18 30.90 13.38
CA LEU A 73 16.27 32.29 12.88
C LEU A 73 15.25 33.24 13.55
N HIS A 74 14.46 32.77 14.53
CA HIS A 74 13.47 33.57 15.28
C HIS A 74 12.46 34.35 14.41
N ARG A 75 12.26 33.96 13.14
CA ARG A 75 11.42 34.73 12.21
C ARG A 75 9.91 34.62 12.45
N VAL A 76 9.44 33.75 13.34
CA VAL A 76 8.02 33.37 13.44
C VAL A 76 7.60 32.85 14.83
N SER A 77 6.29 32.90 15.10
CA SER A 77 5.67 32.41 16.35
C SER A 77 5.87 30.90 16.53
N ARG A 78 6.56 30.51 17.61
CA ARG A 78 7.03 29.14 17.87
C ARG A 78 5.89 28.12 18.08
N LYS A 79 4.70 28.57 18.49
CA LYS A 79 3.58 27.68 18.88
C LYS A 79 3.04 26.84 17.70
N SER A 80 2.87 27.45 16.53
CA SER A 80 2.37 26.74 15.34
C SER A 80 3.42 25.77 14.78
N TYR A 81 4.69 26.15 14.83
CA TYR A 81 5.79 25.32 14.36
C TYR A 81 5.99 24.03 15.17
N VAL A 82 5.75 24.06 16.49
CA VAL A 82 5.79 22.87 17.34
C VAL A 82 4.68 21.87 16.97
N LEU A 83 3.47 22.36 16.66
CA LEU A 83 2.37 21.52 16.18
C LEU A 83 2.69 20.85 14.83
N ILE A 84 3.27 21.61 13.89
CA ILE A 84 3.68 21.09 12.57
C ILE A 84 4.80 20.06 12.72
N LEU A 85 5.78 20.31 13.60
CA LEU A 85 6.84 19.35 13.91
C LEU A 85 6.28 18.04 14.46
N ASN A 86 5.35 18.12 15.41
CA ASN A 86 4.73 16.92 15.99
C ASN A 86 4.01 16.08 14.93
N ARG A 87 3.28 16.74 14.01
CA ARG A 87 2.68 16.07 12.85
C ARG A 87 3.71 15.41 11.95
N SER A 88 4.80 16.11 11.66
CA SER A 88 5.89 15.61 10.80
C SER A 88 6.61 14.40 11.41
N ILE A 89 6.68 14.31 12.75
CA ILE A 89 7.20 13.12 13.44
C ILE A 89 6.25 11.92 13.24
N GLY A 90 4.94 12.15 13.30
CA GLY A 90 3.94 11.15 12.95
C GLY A 90 4.11 10.65 11.51
N ASP A 91 4.32 11.56 10.57
CA ASP A 91 4.56 11.22 9.16
C ASP A 91 5.86 10.40 8.98
N LEU A 92 6.93 10.75 9.71
CA LEU A 92 8.18 9.96 9.73
C LEU A 92 7.96 8.53 10.23
N LEU A 93 7.25 8.37 11.36
CA LEU A 93 6.96 7.06 11.93
C LEU A 93 6.11 6.22 10.98
N ALA A 94 5.08 6.81 10.39
CA ALA A 94 4.22 6.15 9.42
C ALA A 94 5.00 5.70 8.17
N CYS A 95 5.85 6.56 7.61
CA CYS A 95 6.70 6.19 6.47
C CYS A 95 7.68 5.07 6.83
N THR A 96 8.24 5.09 8.05
CA THR A 96 9.16 4.05 8.53
C THR A 96 8.44 2.71 8.63
N VAL A 97 7.26 2.67 9.25
CA VAL A 97 6.44 1.44 9.35
C VAL A 97 6.03 0.92 7.96
N ALA A 98 5.66 1.81 7.03
CA ALA A 98 5.33 1.43 5.66
C ALA A 98 6.51 0.79 4.92
N ILE A 99 7.73 1.33 5.10
CA ILE A 99 8.95 0.74 4.52
C ILE A 99 9.23 -0.63 5.14
N PHE A 100 9.14 -0.77 6.47
CA PHE A 100 9.33 -2.06 7.14
C PHE A 100 8.32 -3.12 6.67
N ASN A 101 7.04 -2.75 6.55
CA ASN A 101 6.01 -3.64 6.02
C ASN A 101 6.29 -4.02 4.56
N GLY A 102 6.65 -3.06 3.70
CA GLY A 102 6.97 -3.36 2.30
C GLY A 102 8.18 -4.29 2.16
N ILE A 103 9.21 -4.09 2.98
CA ILE A 103 10.39 -4.97 3.03
C ILE A 103 9.99 -6.36 3.53
N TYR A 104 9.18 -6.45 4.59
CA TYR A 104 8.71 -7.72 5.14
C TYR A 104 7.93 -8.54 4.11
N ILE A 105 6.99 -7.89 3.39
CA ILE A 105 6.19 -8.53 2.35
C ILE A 105 7.08 -9.09 1.23
N LEU A 106 8.06 -8.29 0.76
CA LEU A 106 8.98 -8.74 -0.29
C LEU A 106 9.93 -9.87 0.16
N LEU A 107 10.33 -9.88 1.43
CA LEU A 107 11.15 -10.95 2.01
C LEU A 107 10.35 -12.24 2.23
N GLU A 108 9.04 -12.13 2.51
CA GLU A 108 8.18 -13.29 2.70
C GLU A 108 7.95 -14.05 1.38
N ASP A 109 7.98 -13.36 0.24
CA ASP A 109 7.95 -14.00 -1.08
C ASP A 109 9.22 -14.81 -1.41
N ASP A 110 10.38 -14.44 -0.87
CA ASP A 110 11.63 -15.22 -1.04
C ASP A 110 11.65 -16.50 -0.19
N VAL A 111 10.70 -16.68 0.74
CA VAL A 111 10.64 -17.83 1.67
C VAL A 111 9.54 -18.84 1.30
N LYS A 112 8.77 -18.61 0.23
CA LYS A 112 7.81 -19.58 -0.33
C LYS A 112 8.39 -20.36 -1.50
#